data_AF-A0A4R6QED5-F1
#
_entry.id   AF-A0A4R6QED5-F1
#
_cell.length_a   1.000
_cell.length_b   1.000
_cell.length_c   1.000
_cell.angle_alpha   90.00
_cell.angle_beta   90.00
_cell.angle_gamma   90.00
#
_symmetry.space_group_name_H-M   'P 1'
#
loop_
_entity.id
_entity.type
_entity.pdbx_description
1 polymer ?
#
loop_
_entity_poly.entity_id
_entity_poly.type
_entity_poly.pdbx_seq_one_letter_code
_entity_poly.pdbx_strand_id
1 'polypeptide(L)'
;MKGKLHFLNVLLGLAVLFAVLFQPIHTIEHLAKQFSEESCIHKYAEGATLNHSHYWEKCQVCDFALSPTIENKTAVFSFEKPVFYNKALYFPTSENISFFNGSFFSLRGPPIV
;
A
#
# COMPACT_ATOMS: atom_id res chain seq x y z
N MET A 1 20.27 -12.38 -22.78
CA MET A 1 19.05 -11.52 -22.73
C MET A 1 18.60 -11.17 -21.31
N LYS A 2 18.81 -12.01 -20.29
CA LYS A 2 18.40 -11.73 -18.90
C LYS A 2 19.07 -10.50 -18.25
N GLY A 3 20.38 -10.29 -18.44
CA GLY A 3 21.11 -9.16 -17.83
C GLY A 3 20.65 -7.77 -18.29
N LYS A 4 20.30 -7.61 -19.58
CA LYS A 4 19.75 -6.35 -20.10
C LYS A 4 18.37 -6.02 -19.52
N LEU A 5 17.56 -7.04 -19.23
CA LEU A 5 16.23 -6.86 -18.64
C LEU A 5 16.32 -6.42 -17.17
N HIS A 6 17.27 -6.97 -16.40
CA HIS A 6 17.51 -6.51 -15.02
C HIS A 6 17.95 -5.05 -14.95
N PHE A 7 18.83 -4.62 -15.87
CA PHE A 7 19.24 -3.23 -15.95
C PHE A 7 18.06 -2.29 -16.27
N LEU A 8 17.20 -2.66 -17.22
CA LEU A 8 16.00 -1.88 -17.55
C LEU A 8 15.03 -1.77 -16.37
N ASN A 9 14.83 -2.84 -15.61
CA ASN A 9 13.97 -2.81 -14.42
C ASN A 9 14.51 -1.88 -13.34
N VAL A 10 15.82 -1.92 -13.09
CA VAL A 10 16.47 -1.03 -12.12
C VAL A 10 16.38 0.42 -12.57
N LEU A 11 16.65 0.69 -13.86
CA LEU A 11 16.53 2.02 -14.44
C LEU A 11 15.11 2.57 -14.33
N LEU A 12 14.10 1.74 -14.64
CA LEU A 12 12.70 2.12 -14.51
C LEU A 12 12.32 2.39 -13.05
N GLY A 13 12.75 1.55 -12.11
CA GLY A 13 12.52 1.77 -10.69
C GLY A 13 13.14 3.07 -10.19
N LEU A 14 14.34 3.40 -10.65
CA LEU A 14 15.02 4.66 -10.32
C LEU A 14 14.30 5.87 -10.92
N ALA A 15 13.84 5.76 -12.17
CA ALA A 15 13.06 6.82 -12.82
C ALA A 15 11.75 7.10 -12.10
N VAL A 16 11.02 6.06 -11.66
CA VAL A 16 9.79 6.19 -10.88
C VAL A 16 10.09 6.83 -9.52
N LEU A 17 11.13 6.37 -8.83
CA LEU A 17 11.55 6.95 -7.55
C LEU A 17 11.88 8.44 -7.69
N PHE A 18 12.62 8.81 -8.74
CA PHE A 18 12.95 10.20 -9.04
C PHE A 18 11.69 11.04 -9.29
N ALA A 19 10.74 10.55 -10.10
CA ALA A 19 9.50 11.26 -10.38
C ALA A 19 8.69 11.54 -9.11
N VAL A 20 8.61 10.57 -8.19
CA VAL A 20 7.88 10.72 -6.91
C VAL A 20 8.60 11.65 -5.95
N LEU A 21 9.93 11.61 -5.88
CA LEU A 21 10.72 12.44 -4.95
C LEU A 21 10.94 13.88 -5.44
N PHE A 22 10.91 14.12 -6.74
CA PHE A 22 11.14 15.45 -7.30
C PHE A 22 10.05 16.45 -6.89
N GLN A 23 8.78 16.01 -6.91
CA GLN A 23 7.62 16.84 -6.56
C GLN A 23 7.71 17.46 -5.15
N PRO A 24 7.94 16.70 -4.05
CA PRO A 24 8.03 17.27 -2.70
C PRO A 24 9.27 18.13 -2.49
N ILE A 25 10.41 17.79 -3.11
CA ILE A 25 11.64 18.60 -3.01
C ILE A 25 11.41 20.01 -3.58
N HIS A 26 10.80 20.09 -4.77
CA HIS A 26 10.49 21.37 -5.40
C HIS A 26 9.46 22.19 -4.60
N THR A 27 8.50 21.53 -3.94
CA THR A 27 7.55 22.19 -3.04
C THR A 27 8.23 22.83 -1.82
N ILE A 28 9.36 22.29 -1.33
CA ILE A 28 10.12 22.91 -0.22
C ILE A 28 10.71 24.26 -0.63
N GLU A 29 11.21 24.40 -1.85
CA GLU A 29 11.73 25.68 -2.36
C GLU A 29 10.60 26.74 -2.41
N HIS A 30 9.43 26.36 -2.93
CA HIS A 30 8.25 27.23 -2.94
C HIS A 30 7.82 27.63 -1.52
N LEU A 31 7.84 26.67 -0.59
CA LEU A 31 7.52 26.93 0.80
C LEU A 31 8.52 27.88 1.45
N ALA A 32 9.82 27.72 1.19
CA ALA A 32 10.86 28.62 1.68
C ALA A 32 10.69 30.05 1.13
N LYS A 33 10.36 30.20 -0.17
CA LYS A 33 10.03 31.50 -0.77
C LYS A 33 8.81 32.13 -0.12
N GLN A 34 7.75 31.35 0.12
CA GLN A 34 6.54 31.84 0.79
C GLN A 34 6.79 32.29 2.23
N PHE A 35 7.72 31.65 2.96
CA PHE A 35 8.12 32.08 4.29
C PHE A 35 9.05 33.30 4.27
N SER A 36 9.81 33.48 3.19
CA SER A 36 10.71 34.63 3.02
C SER A 36 10.00 35.88 2.48
N GLU A 37 8.86 35.72 1.82
CA GLU A 37 8.07 36.83 1.30
C GLU A 37 7.25 37.47 2.43
N GLU A 38 7.40 38.78 2.62
CA GLU A 38 6.74 39.49 3.71
C GLU A 38 5.21 39.44 3.55
N SER A 39 4.51 39.03 4.60
CA SER A 39 3.04 39.09 4.66
C SER A 39 2.59 40.54 4.48
N CYS A 40 2.16 40.89 3.27
CA CYS A 40 1.72 42.24 2.97
C CYS A 40 0.39 42.51 3.68
N ILE A 41 0.45 43.31 4.74
CA ILE A 41 -0.74 43.83 5.45
C ILE A 41 -1.19 45.08 4.69
N HIS A 42 -2.12 44.91 3.75
CA HIS A 42 -2.67 46.07 3.04
C HIS A 42 -3.55 46.88 3.99
N LYS A 43 -3.11 48.09 4.33
CA LYS A 43 -4.06 49.14 4.72
C LYS A 43 -4.70 49.66 3.44
N TYR A 44 -6.03 49.60 3.36
CA TYR A 44 -6.80 50.13 2.25
C TYR A 44 -6.53 51.63 2.14
N ALA A 45 -5.68 52.03 1.19
CA ALA A 45 -5.35 53.44 0.93
C ALA A 45 -5.52 53.70 -0.56
N GLU A 46 -6.13 54.85 -0.88
CA GLU A 46 -6.37 55.32 -2.24
C GLU A 46 -5.02 55.57 -2.95
N GLY A 47 -4.59 54.60 -3.76
CA GLY A 47 -3.25 54.59 -4.38
C GLY A 47 -2.52 53.25 -4.30
N ALA A 48 -3.11 52.22 -3.69
CA ALA A 48 -2.53 50.88 -3.65
C ALA A 48 -2.27 50.34 -5.08
N THR A 49 -1.00 50.11 -5.39
CA THR A 49 -0.57 49.45 -6.63
C THR A 49 -1.01 47.99 -6.60
N LEU A 50 -1.97 47.63 -7.47
CA LEU A 50 -2.50 46.27 -7.69
C LEU A 50 -1.46 45.30 -8.32
N ASN A 51 -0.18 45.43 -8.02
CA ASN A 51 0.88 44.62 -8.66
C ASN A 51 1.16 43.29 -7.97
N HIS A 52 0.53 42.99 -6.82
CA HIS A 52 0.66 41.68 -6.18
C HIS A 52 -0.65 40.90 -6.35
N SER A 53 -0.57 39.74 -6.99
CA SER A 53 -1.72 38.84 -7.05
C SER A 53 -1.71 37.98 -5.78
N HIS A 54 -2.83 37.94 -5.05
CA HIS A 54 -3.04 36.97 -3.95
C HIS A 54 -3.17 35.52 -4.43
N TYR A 55 -2.97 35.28 -5.72
CA TYR A 55 -2.84 33.96 -6.26
C TYR A 55 -1.42 33.51 -5.94
N TRP A 56 -1.23 32.89 -4.78
CA TRP A 56 -0.07 32.04 -4.53
C TRP A 56 0.15 31.22 -5.80
N GLU A 57 1.23 31.50 -6.54
CA GLU A 57 1.39 30.97 -7.87
C GLU A 57 1.40 29.45 -7.78
N LYS A 58 0.26 28.84 -8.18
CA LYS A 58 0.12 27.40 -8.18
C LYS A 58 1.11 26.86 -9.20
N CYS A 59 2.18 26.26 -8.70
CA CYS A 59 3.17 25.62 -9.55
C CYS A 59 2.48 24.52 -10.36
N GLN A 60 2.42 24.68 -11.68
CA GLN A 60 1.79 23.72 -12.60
C GLN A 60 2.47 22.35 -12.59
N VAL A 61 3.67 22.27 -12.01
CA VAL A 61 4.49 21.06 -11.88
C VAL A 61 4.25 20.34 -10.54
N CYS A 62 3.86 21.08 -9.50
CA CYS A 62 3.64 20.56 -8.15
C CYS A 62 2.14 20.48 -7.83
N ASP A 63 1.48 19.39 -8.19
CA ASP A 63 0.13 19.08 -7.67
C ASP A 63 0.21 18.34 -6.32
N PHE A 64 1.03 18.88 -5.40
CA PHE A 64 1.30 18.28 -4.10
C PHE A 64 1.25 19.34 -3.01
N ALA A 65 0.32 19.17 -2.06
CA ALA A 65 0.16 20.02 -0.90
C ALA A 65 0.57 19.27 0.38
N LEU A 66 1.46 19.88 1.17
CA LEU A 66 1.82 19.40 2.51
C LEU A 66 0.70 19.76 3.49
N SER A 67 -0.18 18.81 3.78
CA SER A 67 -1.21 19.01 4.82
C SER A 67 -0.63 18.72 6.21
N PRO A 68 -0.77 19.63 7.20
CA PRO A 68 -0.38 19.38 8.58
C PRO A 68 -1.41 18.47 9.25
N THR A 69 -1.38 17.18 8.95
CA THR A 69 -2.28 16.22 9.59
C THR A 69 -1.63 14.85 9.63
N ILE A 70 -1.14 14.45 10.81
CA ILE A 70 -1.58 13.25 11.54
C ILE A 70 -1.20 13.50 13.01
N GLU A 71 -2.21 13.63 13.87
CA GLU A 71 -2.03 13.50 15.31
C GLU A 71 -1.40 12.12 15.56
N ASN A 72 -0.18 12.08 16.13
CA ASN A 72 0.52 10.84 16.42
C ASN A 72 -0.21 10.12 17.57
N LYS A 73 -1.34 9.48 17.26
CA LYS A 73 -1.93 8.48 18.15
C LYS A 73 -0.97 7.31 18.16
N THR A 74 -0.21 7.21 19.24
CA THR A 74 0.60 6.05 19.59
C THR A 74 -0.22 4.79 19.37
N ALA A 75 0.02 4.09 18.26
CA ALA A 75 -0.59 2.82 17.99
C ALA A 75 0.01 1.80 18.96
N VAL A 76 -0.71 1.52 20.05
CA VAL A 76 -0.34 0.46 20.98
C VAL A 76 -0.75 -0.86 20.35
N PHE A 77 0.22 -1.61 19.82
CA PHE A 77 0.00 -2.97 19.34
C PHE A 77 -0.02 -3.92 20.54
N SER A 78 -1.18 -4.50 20.84
CA SER A 78 -1.29 -5.59 21.83
C SER A 78 -1.09 -6.92 21.12
N PHE A 79 -0.01 -7.62 21.46
CA PHE A 79 0.24 -8.97 20.99
C PHE A 79 -0.32 -9.96 22.02
N GLU A 80 -1.50 -10.51 21.76
CA GLU A 80 -1.98 -11.65 22.53
C GLU A 80 -1.19 -12.90 22.17
N LYS A 81 -0.67 -13.59 23.18
CA LYS A 81 -0.02 -14.89 22.99
C LYS A 81 -1.09 -15.93 22.64
N PRO A 82 -0.99 -16.64 21.51
CA PRO A 82 -1.92 -17.72 21.22
C PRO A 82 -1.77 -18.84 22.25
N VAL A 83 -2.84 -19.13 22.98
CA VAL A 83 -2.92 -20.31 23.85
C VAL A 83 -3.25 -21.50 22.97
N PHE A 84 -2.24 -22.31 22.66
CA PHE A 84 -2.44 -23.56 21.93
C PHE A 84 -2.87 -24.67 22.89
N TYR A 85 -4.13 -25.10 22.79
CA TYR A 85 -4.61 -26.29 23.47
C TYR A 85 -4.18 -27.53 22.67
N ASN A 86 -2.94 -27.97 22.88
CA ASN A 86 -2.43 -29.23 22.32
C ASN A 86 -2.97 -30.43 23.11
N LYS A 87 -4.30 -30.60 23.18
CA LYS A 87 -4.87 -31.83 23.73
C LYS A 87 -5.14 -32.77 22.57
N ALA A 88 -4.35 -33.85 22.49
CA ALA A 88 -4.67 -34.96 21.59
C ALA A 88 -6.05 -35.51 21.98
N LEU A 89 -7.04 -35.32 21.10
CA LEU A 89 -8.37 -35.89 21.25
C LEU A 89 -8.29 -37.34 20.79
N TYR A 90 -8.17 -38.27 21.74
CA TYR A 90 -8.30 -39.70 21.49
C TYR A 90 -9.78 -40.05 21.45
N PHE A 91 -10.30 -40.30 20.24
CA PHE A 91 -11.64 -40.84 20.06
C PHE A 91 -11.53 -42.36 19.92
N PRO A 92 -12.24 -43.16 20.73
CA PRO A 92 -12.33 -44.59 20.50
C PRO A 92 -13.19 -44.84 19.25
N THR A 93 -12.56 -45.09 18.12
CA THR A 93 -13.25 -45.56 16.92
C THR A 93 -13.40 -47.08 17.01
N SER A 94 -14.64 -47.57 17.14
CA SER A 94 -14.93 -48.98 16.91
C SER A 94 -14.90 -49.21 15.41
N GLU A 95 -13.85 -49.87 14.91
CA GLU A 95 -13.80 -50.33 13.52
C GLU A 95 -14.79 -51.48 13.36
N ASN A 96 -16.01 -51.18 12.92
CA ASN A 96 -16.94 -52.21 12.46
C ASN A 96 -16.53 -52.60 11.04
N ILE A 97 -15.54 -53.49 10.93
CA ILE A 97 -15.14 -54.06 9.65
C ILE A 97 -16.15 -55.17 9.31
N SER A 98 -17.22 -54.82 8.61
CA SER A 98 -18.18 -55.80 8.12
C SER A 98 -17.54 -56.58 6.96
N PHE A 99 -16.99 -57.76 7.26
CA PHE A 99 -16.52 -58.66 6.22
C PHE A 99 -17.72 -59.32 5.54
N PHE A 100 -17.83 -59.17 4.21
CA PHE A 100 -18.84 -59.84 3.42
C PHE A 100 -18.50 -61.33 3.30
N ASN A 101 -19.27 -62.20 3.97
CA ASN A 101 -19.07 -63.65 3.96
C ASN A 101 -19.92 -64.32 2.87
N GLY A 102 -19.78 -63.86 1.62
CA GLY A 102 -20.49 -64.38 0.45
C GLY A 102 -19.63 -64.27 -0.81
N SER A 103 -19.98 -65.00 -1.87
CA SER A 103 -19.33 -64.85 -3.17
C SER A 103 -20.01 -63.75 -3.97
N PHE A 104 -19.28 -62.70 -4.32
CA PHE A 104 -19.77 -61.64 -5.20
C PHE A 104 -19.50 -62.05 -6.65
N PHE A 105 -20.46 -62.72 -7.29
CA PHE A 105 -20.38 -63.05 -8.72
C PHE A 105 -20.69 -61.81 -9.57
N SER A 106 -19.76 -60.85 -9.57
CA SER A 106 -19.82 -59.75 -10.53
C SER A 106 -19.45 -60.31 -11.90
N LEU A 107 -20.40 -60.36 -12.83
CA LEU A 107 -20.20 -60.67 -14.25
C LEU A 107 -19.42 -59.55 -14.96
N ARG A 108 -18.29 -59.10 -14.37
CA ARG A 108 -17.32 -58.19 -15.01
C ARG A 108 -16.33 -58.98 -15.86
N GLY A 109 -16.81 -59.99 -16.57
CA GLY A 109 -16.11 -60.45 -17.76
C GLY A 109 -16.27 -59.39 -18.85
N PRO A 110 -15.24 -59.08 -19.64
CA PRO A 110 -15.42 -58.22 -20.81
C PRO A 110 -16.52 -58.81 -21.71
N PRO A 111 -17.39 -57.97 -22.29
CA PRO A 111 -18.44 -58.47 -23.19
C PRO A 111 -17.79 -59.22 -24.35
N ILE A 112 -18.30 -60.42 -24.63
CA ILE A 112 -17.91 -61.17 -25.81
C ILE A 112 -18.71 -60.57 -26.97
N VAL A 113 -18.00 -59.80 -27.79
CA VAL A 113 -18.33 -59.24 -29.12
C VAL A 113 -19.80 -58.94 -29.43
#